data_AF-A0A834IND5-F1
#
_entry.id   AF-A0A834IND5-F1
#
_cell.length_a   1.000
_cell.length_b   1.000
_cell.length_c   1.000
_cell.angle_alpha   90.00
_cell.angle_beta   90.00
_cell.angle_gamma   90.00
#
_symmetry.space_group_name_H-M   'P 1'
#
loop_
_entity.id
_entity.type
_entity.pdbx_description
1 polymer ?
#
loop_
_entity_poly.entity_id
_entity_poly.type
_entity_poly.pdbx_seq_one_letter_code
_entity_poly.pdbx_strand_id
1 'polypeptide(L)'
;MSTEDCERSGRPKEFVTDENIKITHKMILNYGKLKLNEIAHSLEISTERVHHFSHKYLGNRELCANWVLRELTFDQKQQRVSQICPSNYFLFSDLKRMLAGKKFSSNEQAID
;
A
#
# COMPACT_ATOMS: atom_id res chain seq x y z
N MET A 1 -40.79 -25.50 28.95
CA MET A 1 -40.58 -24.66 27.75
C MET A 1 -39.08 -24.44 27.64
N SER A 2 -38.44 -25.05 26.64
CA SER A 2 -37.00 -24.91 26.39
C SER A 2 -36.77 -23.66 25.55
N THR A 3 -35.95 -22.72 26.02
CA THR A 3 -35.55 -21.51 25.28
C THR A 3 -34.22 -21.79 24.57
N GLU A 4 -34.31 -22.46 23.43
CA GLU A 4 -33.15 -22.73 22.58
C GLU A 4 -32.91 -21.52 21.68
N ASP A 5 -31.85 -20.77 21.97
CA ASP A 5 -31.38 -19.67 21.13
C ASP A 5 -30.89 -20.22 19.79
N CYS A 6 -31.50 -19.76 18.69
CA CYS A 6 -31.03 -20.10 17.34
C CYS A 6 -29.70 -19.41 17.03
N GLU A 7 -28.85 -20.06 16.24
CA GLU A 7 -27.59 -19.47 15.77
C GLU A 7 -27.84 -18.13 15.07
N ARG A 8 -27.29 -17.05 15.63
CA ARG A 8 -27.34 -15.72 15.00
C ARG A 8 -26.59 -15.77 13.67
N SER A 9 -27.31 -15.61 12.57
CA SER A 9 -26.71 -15.25 11.29
C SER A 9 -26.00 -13.91 11.45
N GLY A 10 -24.67 -13.93 11.58
CA GLY A 10 -23.85 -12.73 11.60
C GLY A 10 -24.03 -11.90 10.32
N ARG A 11 -23.50 -10.67 10.32
CA ARG A 11 -23.60 -9.74 9.18
C ARG A 11 -23.11 -10.42 7.89
N PRO A 12 -23.91 -10.45 6.80
CA PRO A 12 -23.53 -11.16 5.58
C PRO A 12 -22.25 -10.58 5.00
N LYS A 13 -21.37 -11.49 4.56
CA LYS A 13 -20.06 -11.19 4.00
C LYS A 13 -20.11 -11.10 2.47
N GLU A 14 -21.22 -10.61 1.92
CA GLU A 14 -21.52 -10.68 0.48
C GLU A 14 -20.60 -9.82 -0.39
N PHE A 15 -20.10 -8.71 0.15
CA PHE A 15 -19.35 -7.74 -0.64
C PHE A 15 -17.84 -8.01 -0.75
N VAL A 16 -17.39 -9.20 -0.32
CA VAL A 16 -15.99 -9.63 -0.35
C VAL A 16 -15.79 -10.62 -1.47
N THR A 17 -15.95 -10.17 -2.71
CA THR A 17 -15.58 -10.97 -3.88
C THR A 17 -14.06 -10.91 -4.07
N ASP A 18 -13.47 -12.04 -4.48
CA ASP A 18 -12.04 -12.11 -4.81
C ASP A 18 -11.65 -11.14 -5.94
N GLU A 19 -12.61 -10.77 -6.79
CA GLU A 19 -12.45 -9.76 -7.83
C GLU A 19 -12.15 -8.38 -7.22
N ASN A 20 -12.92 -7.94 -6.23
CA ASN A 20 -12.72 -6.66 -5.56
C ASN A 20 -11.37 -6.63 -4.82
N ILE A 21 -10.94 -7.75 -4.24
CA ILE A 21 -9.63 -7.89 -3.60
C ILE A 21 -8.52 -7.75 -4.65
N LYS A 22 -8.63 -8.43 -5.80
CA LYS A 22 -7.65 -8.34 -6.89
C LYS A 22 -7.58 -6.94 -7.51
N ILE A 23 -8.72 -6.27 -7.67
CA ILE A 23 -8.75 -4.89 -8.19
C ILE A 23 -8.10 -3.93 -7.18
N THR A 24 -8.43 -4.06 -5.90
CA THR A 24 -7.79 -3.28 -4.81
C THR A 24 -6.28 -3.49 -4.81
N HIS A 25 -5.83 -4.73 -4.95
CA HIS A 25 -4.41 -5.06 -5.02
C HIS A 25 -3.73 -4.40 -6.22
N LYS A 26 -4.33 -4.48 -7.41
CA LYS A 26 -3.81 -3.81 -8.62
C LYS A 26 -3.73 -2.30 -8.46
N MET A 27 -4.75 -1.67 -7.86
CA MET A 27 -4.77 -0.23 -7.63
C MET A 27 -3.63 0.21 -6.69
N ILE A 28 -3.43 -0.51 -5.58
CA ILE A 28 -2.36 -0.22 -4.61
C ILE A 28 -0.97 -0.44 -5.21
N LEU A 29 -0.82 -1.42 -6.10
CA LEU A 29 0.43 -1.67 -6.82
C LEU A 29 0.73 -0.59 -7.86
N ASN A 30 -0.27 -0.17 -8.63
CA ASN A 30 -0.08 0.77 -9.73
C ASN A 30 0.11 2.21 -9.24
N TYR A 31 -0.54 2.58 -8.13
CA TYR A 31 -0.52 3.94 -7.58
C TYR A 31 -0.06 3.91 -6.12
N GLY A 32 1.23 4.22 -5.89
CA GLY A 32 1.85 4.20 -4.56
C GLY A 32 1.33 5.26 -3.55
N LYS A 33 0.33 6.08 -3.93
CA LYS A 33 -0.22 7.20 -3.13
C LYS A 33 -1.75 7.29 -3.15
N LEU A 34 -2.48 6.19 -3.35
CA LEU A 34 -3.95 6.26 -3.32
C LEU A 34 -4.49 6.56 -1.93
N LYS A 35 -5.43 7.51 -1.87
CA LYS A 35 -6.23 7.73 -0.66
C LYS A 35 -7.30 6.65 -0.57
N LEU A 36 -7.62 6.20 0.65
CA LEU A 36 -8.71 5.23 0.91
C LEU A 36 -10.01 5.61 0.18
N ASN A 37 -10.31 6.91 0.09
CA ASN A 37 -11.48 7.41 -0.62
C ASN A 37 -11.46 7.13 -2.13
N GLU A 38 -10.32 7.19 -2.80
CA GLU A 38 -10.25 6.95 -4.25
C GLU A 38 -10.52 5.47 -4.58
N ILE A 39 -10.03 4.57 -3.73
CA ILE A 39 -10.31 3.13 -3.84
C ILE A 39 -11.78 2.84 -3.52
N ALA A 40 -12.30 3.48 -2.47
CA ALA A 40 -13.71 3.39 -2.10
C ALA A 40 -14.65 3.88 -3.22
N HIS A 41 -14.34 5.03 -3.84
CA HIS A 41 -15.12 5.57 -4.95
C HIS A 41 -15.05 4.70 -6.19
N SER A 42 -13.86 4.18 -6.54
CA SER A 42 -13.70 3.37 -7.76
C SER A 42 -14.33 1.99 -7.67
N LEU A 43 -14.44 1.42 -6.47
CA LEU A 43 -15.07 0.13 -6.23
C LEU A 43 -16.51 0.28 -5.69
N GLU A 44 -17.01 1.51 -5.49
CA GLU A 44 -18.29 1.82 -4.84
C GLU A 44 -18.46 1.14 -3.47
N ILE A 45 -17.37 1.04 -2.71
CA ILE A 45 -17.31 0.35 -1.42
C ILE A 45 -17.13 1.38 -0.30
N SER A 46 -17.63 1.09 0.90
CA SER A 46 -17.29 1.91 2.06
C SER A 46 -15.79 1.86 2.37
N THR A 47 -15.22 2.99 2.78
CA THR A 47 -13.80 3.12 3.15
C THR A 47 -13.38 2.11 4.23
N GLU A 48 -14.28 1.81 5.17
CA GLU A 48 -14.08 0.82 6.23
C GLU A 48 -13.86 -0.60 5.66
N ARG A 49 -14.57 -0.96 4.60
CA ARG A 49 -14.44 -2.27 3.96
C ARG A 49 -13.16 -2.37 3.14
N VAL A 50 -12.75 -1.30 2.47
CA VAL A 50 -11.43 -1.21 1.81
C VAL A 50 -10.31 -1.36 2.84
N HIS A 51 -10.42 -0.68 3.98
CA HIS A 51 -9.47 -0.81 5.08
C HIS A 51 -9.43 -2.25 5.61
N HIS A 52 -10.59 -2.88 5.81
CA HIS A 52 -10.69 -4.29 6.20
C HIS A 52 -10.04 -5.22 5.17
N PHE A 53 -10.23 -4.98 3.86
CA PHE A 53 -9.60 -5.77 2.80
C PHE A 53 -8.09 -5.66 2.80
N SER A 54 -7.60 -4.43 2.88
CA SER A 54 -6.18 -4.12 2.89
C SER A 54 -5.47 -4.76 4.08
N HIS A 55 -6.05 -4.67 5.28
CA HIS A 55 -5.45 -5.23 6.47
C HIS A 55 -5.55 -6.76 6.52
N LYS A 56 -6.74 -7.32 6.23
CA LYS A 56 -7.02 -8.75 6.46
C LYS A 56 -6.59 -9.66 5.31
N TYR A 57 -6.69 -9.21 4.06
CA TYR A 57 -6.40 -10.04 2.89
C TYR A 57 -5.08 -9.68 2.20
N LEU A 58 -4.69 -8.41 2.21
CA LEU A 58 -3.46 -7.94 1.55
C LEU A 58 -2.27 -7.82 2.50
N GLY A 59 -2.51 -7.81 3.83
CA GLY A 59 -1.45 -7.72 4.83
C GLY A 59 -0.63 -6.43 4.75
N ASN A 60 -1.23 -5.36 4.24
CA ASN A 60 -0.56 -4.10 3.96
C ASN A 60 -0.18 -3.38 5.26
N ARG A 61 0.98 -2.74 5.25
CA ARG A 61 1.44 -1.89 6.35
C ARG A 61 1.26 -0.43 5.95
N GLU A 62 0.63 0.35 6.81
CA GLU A 62 0.60 1.80 6.68
C GLU A 62 1.94 2.38 7.17
N LEU A 63 2.63 3.11 6.30
CA LEU A 63 3.87 3.83 6.61
C LEU A 63 3.67 5.31 6.30
N CYS A 64 3.66 6.16 7.32
CA CYS A 64 3.53 7.62 7.16
C CYS A 64 2.34 8.02 6.27
N ALA A 65 1.15 7.46 6.53
CA ALA A 65 -0.08 7.64 5.74
C ALA A 65 -0.02 7.12 4.28
N ASN A 66 0.98 6.29 3.94
CA ASN A 66 1.05 5.59 2.65
C ASN A 66 0.81 4.09 2.84
N TRP A 67 0.07 3.49 1.91
CA TRP A 67 -0.15 2.05 1.86
C TRP A 67 1.03 1.33 1.22
N VAL A 68 1.73 0.49 1.99
CA VAL A 68 2.86 -0.31 1.51
C VAL A 68 2.52 -1.78 1.62
N LEU A 69 2.37 -2.43 0.46
CA LEU A 69 2.25 -3.88 0.39
C LEU A 69 3.47 -4.55 1.04
N ARG A 70 3.23 -5.57 1.86
CA ARG A 70 4.29 -6.30 2.56
C ARG A 70 5.17 -7.09 1.59
N GLU A 71 4.56 -7.70 0.59
CA GLU A 71 5.26 -8.48 -0.43
C GLU A 71 5.25 -7.74 -1.76
N LEU A 72 6.41 -7.28 -2.19
CA LEU A 72 6.59 -6.62 -3.48
C LEU A 72 7.53 -7.44 -4.33
N THR A 73 7.18 -7.60 -5.60
CA THR A 73 8.09 -8.15 -6.61
C THR A 73 9.28 -7.21 -6.80
N PHE A 74 10.41 -7.73 -7.29
CA PHE A 74 11.65 -6.95 -7.44
C PHE A 74 11.45 -5.67 -8.26
N ASP A 75 10.75 -5.76 -9.40
CA ASP A 75 10.49 -4.61 -10.27
C ASP A 75 9.64 -3.53 -9.58
N GLN A 76 8.69 -3.96 -8.73
CA GLN A 76 7.86 -3.05 -7.94
C GLN A 76 8.68 -2.34 -6.87
N LYS A 77 9.70 -3.00 -6.30
CA LYS A 77 10.66 -2.37 -5.38
C LYS A 77 11.48 -1.32 -6.12
N GLN A 78 11.97 -1.62 -7.32
CA GLN A 78 12.74 -0.68 -8.15
C GLN A 78 11.91 0.56 -8.52
N GLN A 79 10.67 0.35 -9.00
CA GLN A 79 9.76 1.44 -9.33
C GLN A 79 9.40 2.30 -8.10
N ARG A 80 9.29 1.70 -6.91
CA ARG A 80 9.10 2.47 -5.68
C ARG A 80 10.33 3.26 -5.28
N VAL A 81 11.52 2.70 -5.38
CA VAL A 81 12.77 3.42 -5.11
C VAL A 81 12.93 4.62 -6.04
N SER A 82 12.54 4.51 -7.32
CA SER A 82 12.60 5.64 -8.25
C SER A 82 11.52 6.71 -8.01
N GLN A 83 10.33 6.32 -7.53
CA GLN A 83 9.20 7.22 -7.23
C GLN A 83 9.30 7.88 -5.84
N ILE A 84 10.20 7.41 -4.98
CA ILE A 84 10.43 7.98 -3.66
C ILE A 84 11.18 9.32 -3.85
N CYS A 85 10.44 10.40 -3.62
CA CYS A 85 10.95 11.76 -3.52
C CYS A 85 12.12 11.82 -2.50
N PRO A 86 13.12 12.70 -2.67
CA PRO A 86 14.31 12.77 -1.81
C PRO A 86 14.03 12.80 -0.31
N SER A 87 12.83 13.23 0.13
CA SER A 87 12.42 13.33 1.54
C SER A 87 12.55 12.05 2.37
N ASN A 88 12.62 10.86 1.76
CA ASN A 88 12.91 9.60 2.46
C ASN A 88 14.41 9.39 2.72
N TYR A 89 15.17 10.46 2.91
CA TYR A 89 16.61 10.46 3.24
C TYR A 89 17.00 9.47 4.37
N PHE A 90 16.07 9.10 5.26
CA PHE A 90 16.30 8.15 6.34
C PHE A 90 16.42 6.70 5.88
N LEU A 91 15.81 6.31 4.75
CA LEU A 91 15.89 4.94 4.21
C LEU A 91 17.22 4.65 3.50
N PHE A 92 17.97 5.68 3.13
CA PHE A 92 19.24 5.54 2.42
C PHE A 92 20.41 6.06 3.26
N SER A 93 20.57 5.52 4.48
CA SER A 93 21.63 5.94 5.41
C SER A 93 23.02 5.79 4.78
N ASP A 94 23.23 4.72 4.02
CA ASP A 94 24.48 4.47 3.31
C ASP A 94 24.68 5.40 2.11
N LEU A 95 23.63 5.69 1.35
CA LEU A 95 23.70 6.66 0.24
C LEU A 95 24.01 8.07 0.75
N LYS A 96 23.42 8.48 1.89
CA LYS A 96 23.73 9.76 2.53
C LYS A 96 25.19 9.84 2.92
N ARG A 97 25.76 8.75 3.46
CA ARG A 97 27.19 8.66 3.78
C ARG A 97 28.05 8.75 2.52
N MET A 98 27.63 8.14 1.42
CA MET A 98 28.36 8.18 0.14
C MET A 98 28.31 9.54 -0.57
N LEU A 99 27.21 10.28 -0.42
CA LEU A 99 27.01 11.60 -1.04
C LEU A 99 27.46 12.76 -0.14
N ALA A 100 27.65 12.53 1.17
CA ALA A 100 28.07 13.56 2.11
C ALA A 100 29.42 14.17 1.69
N GLY A 101 29.45 15.50 1.57
CA GLY A 101 30.66 16.24 1.20
C GLY A 101 30.99 16.25 -0.30
N LYS A 102 30.24 15.52 -1.13
CA LYS A 102 30.42 15.56 -2.59
C LYS A 102 29.57 16.69 -3.18
N LYS A 103 30.19 17.51 -4.04
CA LYS A 103 29.49 18.48 -4.90
C LYS A 103 29.52 17.95 -6.32
N PHE A 104 28.36 17.78 -6.91
CA PHE A 104 28.21 17.43 -8.31
C PHE A 104 27.79 18.67 -9.07
N SER A 105 28.47 18.95 -10.18
CA SER A 105 28.15 20.09 -11.05
C SER A 105 27.24 19.71 -12.21
N SER A 106 27.11 18.42 -12.53
CA SER A 106 26.15 17.89 -13.49
C SER A 106 25.63 16.51 -13.05
N ASN A 107 24.53 16.09 -13.66
CA ASN A 107 23.90 14.80 -13.35
C ASN A 107 24.74 13.60 -13.81
N GLU A 108 25.56 13.75 -14.87
CA GLU A 108 26.42 12.65 -15.34
C GLU A 108 27.49 12.27 -14.31
N GLN A 109 27.93 13.21 -13.47
CA GLN A 109 28.95 12.99 -12.44
C GLN A 109 28.44 12.15 -11.26
N ALA A 110 27.13 11.93 -11.15
CA ALA A 110 26.51 11.21 -10.04
C ALA A 110 26.18 9.74 -10.37
N ILE A 111 26.42 9.30 -11.61
CA ILE A 111 26.01 7.99 -12.13
C ILE A 111 27.18 6.98 -12.22
N ASP A 112 28.40 7.39 -11.86
CA ASP A 112 29.63 6.57 -11.91
C ASP A 112 29.86 5.73 -10.63
#